data_AF-A0A7U5YWR3-F1
#
_entry.id   AF-A0A7U5YWR3-F1
#
_cell.length_a   1.000
_cell.length_b   1.000
_cell.length_c   1.000
_cell.angle_alpha   90.00
_cell.angle_beta   90.00
_cell.angle_gamma   90.00
#
_symmetry.space_group_name_H-M   'P 1'
#
loop_
_entity.id
_entity.type
_entity.pdbx_description
1 polymer ?
#
loop_
_entity_poly.entity_id
_entity_poly.type
_entity_poly.pdbx_seq_one_letter_code
_entity_poly.pdbx_strand_id
1 'polypeptide(L)'
;MAIHGVRLSKSSNVRYVVNALILICCRVGEGDNVAHLFGDEVSSISPSHKIQALPERTAKILSGISRRGLTFHVAPHGENHGIFIATHPKILNKHA
;
A
#
# COMPACT_ATOMS: atom_id res chain seq x y z
N MET A 1 6.86 6.08 14.63
CA MET A 1 6.26 5.83 13.30
C MET A 1 6.13 4.32 13.16
N ALA A 2 4.96 3.79 12.85
CA ALA A 2 4.75 2.35 12.71
C ALA A 2 4.43 1.99 11.25
N ILE A 3 5.07 0.93 10.76
CA ILE A 3 4.75 0.31 9.47
C ILE A 3 3.93 -0.95 9.78
N HIS A 4 2.72 -1.03 9.24
CA HIS A 4 1.85 -2.19 9.44
C HIS A 4 1.62 -2.95 8.13
N GLY A 5 1.96 -4.23 8.13
CA GLY A 5 1.81 -5.11 6.98
C GLY A 5 0.37 -5.57 6.75
N VAL A 6 -0.10 -5.48 5.51
CA VAL A 6 -1.33 -6.09 5.01
C VAL A 6 -0.97 -7.05 3.88
N ARG A 7 -1.21 -8.34 4.08
CA ARG A 7 -0.94 -9.36 3.07
C ARG A 7 -2.09 -9.45 2.06
N LEU A 8 -1.77 -9.29 0.79
CA LEU A 8 -2.66 -9.57 -0.34
C LEU A 8 -2.49 -11.04 -0.75
N SER A 9 -3.56 -11.83 -0.60
CA SER A 9 -3.62 -13.22 -1.05
C SER A 9 -4.63 -13.37 -2.19
N LYS A 10 -4.56 -14.50 -2.91
CA LYS A 10 -5.48 -14.82 -4.01
C LYS A 10 -6.97 -14.84 -3.61
N SER A 11 -7.29 -15.03 -2.32
CA SER A 11 -8.67 -15.01 -1.81
C SER A 11 -9.06 -13.68 -1.13
N SER A 12 -8.13 -12.73 -0.98
CA SER A 12 -8.40 -11.47 -0.30
C SER A 12 -9.45 -10.63 -1.03
N ASN A 13 -10.46 -10.16 -0.30
CA ASN A 13 -11.46 -9.24 -0.84
C ASN A 13 -10.89 -7.82 -0.94
N VAL A 14 -10.94 -7.22 -2.13
CA VAL A 14 -10.43 -5.86 -2.41
C VAL A 14 -10.98 -4.82 -1.43
N ARG A 15 -12.27 -4.84 -1.13
CA ARG A 15 -12.91 -3.85 -0.25
C ARG A 15 -12.36 -3.93 1.17
N TYR A 16 -12.15 -5.15 1.68
CA TYR A 16 -11.57 -5.35 3.01
C TYR A 16 -10.12 -4.92 3.07
N VAL A 17 -9.33 -5.20 2.02
CA VAL A 17 -7.94 -4.74 1.94
C VAL A 17 -7.90 -3.21 1.93
N VAL A 18 -8.70 -2.54 1.09
CA VAL A 18 -8.79 -1.08 1.05
C VAL A 18 -9.18 -0.50 2.41
N ASN A 19 -10.20 -1.06 3.07
CA ASN A 19 -10.63 -0.59 4.39
C ASN A 19 -9.53 -0.79 5.46
N ALA A 20 -8.84 -1.92 5.46
CA ALA A 20 -7.74 -2.18 6.40
C ALA A 20 -6.59 -1.19 6.21
N LEU A 21 -6.21 -0.90 4.96
CA LEU A 21 -5.18 0.08 4.62
C LEU A 21 -5.57 1.48 5.11
N ILE A 22 -6.82 1.89 4.89
CA ILE A 22 -7.34 3.18 5.38
C ILE A 22 -7.31 3.23 6.91
N LEU A 23 -7.75 2.17 7.59
CA LEU A 23 -7.75 2.12 9.05
C LEU A 23 -6.33 2.25 9.63
N ILE A 24 -5.33 1.64 9.00
CA ILE A 24 -3.93 1.78 9.41
C ILE A 24 -3.46 3.22 9.24
N CYS A 25 -3.64 3.79 8.04
CA CYS A 25 -3.12 5.13 7.73
C CYS A 25 -3.85 6.25 8.48
N CYS A 26 -5.14 6.06 8.79
CA CYS A 26 -5.99 7.08 9.41
C CYS A 26 -6.22 6.85 10.91
N ARG A 27 -5.49 5.93 11.56
CA ARG A 27 -5.57 5.74 13.02
C ARG A 27 -5.15 7.04 13.71
N VAL A 28 -6.15 7.76 14.22
CA VAL A 28 -6.00 9.04 14.91
C VAL A 28 -5.33 8.81 16.26
N GLY A 29 -4.12 9.36 16.46
CA GLY A 29 -3.46 9.39 17.76
C GLY A 29 -2.01 8.91 17.80
N GLU A 30 -1.53 8.14 16.82
CA GLU A 30 -0.18 7.54 16.83
C GLU A 30 0.64 7.87 15.57
N GLY A 31 1.03 9.14 15.39
CA GLY A 31 2.06 9.54 14.42
C GLY A 31 1.81 9.23 12.93
N ASP A 32 2.88 9.36 12.12
CA ASP A 32 2.89 9.18 10.66
C ASP A 32 2.74 7.69 10.27
N ASN A 33 1.58 7.05 10.47
CA ASN A 33 1.42 5.62 10.16
C ASN A 33 1.51 5.31 8.66
N VAL A 34 2.20 4.22 8.34
CA VAL A 34 2.36 3.71 6.97
C VAL A 34 1.81 2.29 6.89
N ALA A 35 0.93 2.04 5.93
CA ALA A 35 0.50 0.70 5.60
C ALA A 35 1.43 0.10 4.54
N HIS A 36 1.85 -1.14 4.73
CA HIS A 36 2.68 -1.89 3.80
C HIS A 36 1.86 -3.03 3.21
N LEU A 37 1.45 -2.90 1.95
CA LEU A 37 0.76 -3.94 1.20
C LEU A 37 1.79 -4.84 0.51
N PHE A 38 1.75 -6.14 0.80
CA PHE A 38 2.70 -7.14 0.29
C PHE A 38 2.01 -8.47 -0.05
N GLY A 39 2.70 -9.38 -0.74
CA GLY A 39 2.18 -10.71 -1.10
C GLY A 39 2.41 -11.02 -2.58
N ASP A 40 2.07 -12.24 -3.01
CA ASP A 40 2.51 -12.81 -4.29
C ASP A 40 2.28 -11.89 -5.51
N GLU A 41 1.11 -11.25 -5.60
CA GLU A 41 0.76 -10.33 -6.70
C GLU A 41 1.52 -8.99 -6.63
N VAL A 42 1.97 -8.61 -5.44
CA VAL A 42 2.64 -7.33 -5.16
C VAL A 42 4.16 -7.48 -5.22
N SER A 43 4.68 -8.64 -4.81
CA SER A 43 6.10 -8.97 -4.82
C SER A 43 6.72 -8.92 -6.22
N SER A 44 5.92 -9.13 -7.28
CA SER A 44 6.36 -9.01 -8.67
C SER A 44 6.25 -7.59 -9.24
N ILE A 45 5.79 -6.61 -8.46
CA ILE A 45 5.62 -5.23 -8.91
C ILE A 45 6.91 -4.45 -8.72
N SER A 46 7.46 -3.96 -9.84
CA SER A 46 8.58 -3.03 -9.84
C SER A 46 8.08 -1.58 -9.70
N PRO A 47 8.84 -0.67 -9.06
CA PRO A 47 8.58 0.78 -9.09
C PRO A 47 8.49 1.37 -10.50
N SER A 48 9.12 0.72 -11.50
CA SER A 48 9.05 1.14 -12.91
C SER A 48 7.76 0.71 -13.62
N HIS A 49 6.94 -0.17 -13.02
CA HIS A 49 5.68 -0.58 -13.63
C HIS A 49 4.66 0.56 -13.60
N LYS A 50 4.09 0.86 -14.77
CA LYS A 50 2.90 1.72 -14.87
C LYS A 50 1.73 1.03 -14.18
N ILE A 51 0.80 1.82 -13.62
CA ILE A 51 -0.43 1.31 -13.00
C ILE A 51 -1.21 0.37 -13.94
N GLN A 52 -1.17 0.62 -15.25
CA GLN A 52 -1.83 -0.20 -16.28
C GLN A 52 -1.21 -1.60 -16.47
N ALA A 53 0.05 -1.79 -16.05
CA ALA A 53 0.76 -3.07 -16.09
C ALA A 53 0.62 -3.85 -14.77
N LEU A 54 -0.09 -3.31 -13.78
CA LEU A 54 -0.32 -3.99 -12.52
C LEU A 54 -1.44 -5.03 -12.65
N PRO A 55 -1.41 -6.10 -11.84
CA PRO A 55 -2.54 -7.00 -11.71
C PRO A 55 -3.83 -6.21 -11.42
N GLU A 56 -4.92 -6.59 -12.08
CA GLU A 56 -6.21 -5.88 -12.00
C GLU A 56 -6.66 -5.65 -10.55
N ARG A 57 -6.42 -6.65 -9.70
CA ARG A 57 -6.74 -6.59 -8.27
C ARG A 57 -5.92 -5.53 -7.53
N THR A 58 -4.61 -5.50 -7.73
CA THR A 58 -3.74 -4.47 -7.14
C THR A 58 -4.11 -3.08 -7.65
N ALA A 59 -4.36 -2.93 -8.95
CA ALA A 59 -4.81 -1.67 -9.53
C ALA A 59 -6.14 -1.18 -8.90
N LYS A 60 -7.10 -2.08 -8.67
CA LYS A 60 -8.36 -1.77 -7.98
C LYS A 60 -8.14 -1.31 -6.52
N ILE A 61 -7.23 -1.94 -5.79
CA ILE A 61 -6.87 -1.55 -4.42
C ILE A 61 -6.25 -0.14 -4.42
N LEU A 62 -5.26 0.09 -5.28
CA LEU A 62 -4.56 1.37 -5.42
C LEU A 62 -5.51 2.50 -5.83
N SER A 63 -6.43 2.22 -6.76
CA SER A 63 -7.47 3.18 -7.13
C SER A 63 -8.41 3.48 -5.95
N GLY A 64 -8.78 2.45 -5.18
CA GLY A 64 -9.63 2.57 -4.00
C GLY A 64 -9.05 3.46 -2.91
N ILE A 65 -7.75 3.30 -2.60
CA ILE A 65 -7.06 4.15 -1.61
C ILE A 65 -6.82 5.57 -2.14
N SER A 66 -6.49 5.73 -3.43
CA SER A 66 -6.24 7.05 -4.03
C SER A 66 -7.51 7.91 -4.06
N ARG A 67 -8.67 7.31 -4.36
CA ARG A 67 -9.99 7.96 -4.23
C ARG A 67 -10.35 8.38 -2.81
N ARG A 68 -9.66 7.83 -1.80
CA ARG A 68 -9.83 8.15 -0.38
C ARG A 68 -8.79 9.16 0.13
N GLY A 69 -7.99 9.74 -0.76
CA GLY A 69 -7.00 10.76 -0.43
C GLY A 69 -5.68 10.22 0.11
N LEU A 70 -5.44 8.90 0.03
CA LEU A 70 -4.17 8.30 0.42
C LEU A 70 -3.17 8.31 -0.75
N THR A 71 -1.89 8.46 -0.43
CA THR A 71 -0.78 8.33 -1.38
C THR A 71 -0.12 6.98 -1.24
N PHE A 72 0.51 6.50 -2.32
CA PHE A 72 1.25 5.25 -2.30
C PHE A 72 2.56 5.34 -3.06
N HIS A 73 3.51 4.51 -2.68
CA HIS A 73 4.81 4.36 -3.33
C HIS A 73 5.22 2.89 -3.33
N VAL A 74 5.82 2.44 -4.43
CA VAL A 74 6.39 1.09 -4.51
C VAL A 74 7.84 1.19 -4.08
N ALA A 75 8.22 0.52 -3.01
CA ALA A 75 9.59 0.48 -2.53
C ALA A 75 9.98 -0.93 -2.06
N PRO A 76 11.28 -1.26 -2.04
CA PRO A 76 11.75 -2.44 -1.34
C PRO A 76 11.57 -2.27 0.19
N HIS A 77 11.12 -3.33 0.86
CA HIS A 77 11.14 -3.45 2.32
C HIS A 77 11.97 -4.68 2.72
N GLY A 78 13.25 -4.48 3.05
CA GLY A 78 14.17 -5.59 3.24
C GLY A 78 14.35 -6.37 1.93
N GLU A 79 14.15 -7.69 1.96
CA GLU A 79 14.30 -8.57 0.79
C GLU A 79 13.07 -8.59 -0.14
N ASN A 80 11.96 -7.94 0.22
CA ASN A 80 10.69 -8.04 -0.53
C ASN A 80 10.22 -6.68 -1.07
N HIS A 81 9.75 -6.67 -2.31
CA HIS A 81 9.04 -5.52 -2.87
C HIS A 81 7.62 -5.41 -2.32
N GLY A 82 7.20 -4.17 -2.02
CA GLY A 82 5.88 -3.88 -1.49
C GLY A 82 5.36 -2.50 -1.88
N ILE A 83 4.08 -2.28 -1.62
CA ILE A 83 3.42 -0.98 -1.81
C ILE A 83 3.23 -0.35 -0.44
N PHE A 84 3.86 0.79 -0.22
CA PHE A 84 3.69 1.60 0.98
C PHE A 84 2.64 2.66 0.75
N ILE A 85 1.78 2.87 1.74
CA ILE A 85 0.61 3.74 1.65
C ILE A 85 0.60 4.63 2.89
N ALA A 86 0.36 5.92 2.70
CA ALA A 86 0.31 6.90 3.77
C ALA A 86 -0.73 7.99 3.47
N THR A 87 -0.98 8.85 4.45
CA THR A 87 -1.86 10.02 4.28
C THR A 87 -1.17 11.17 3.52
N HIS A 88 0.16 11.26 3.61
CA HIS A 88 0.94 12.32 2.96
C HIS A 88 2.18 11.76 2.28
N PRO A 89 2.56 12.26 1.09
CA PRO A 89 3.74 11.81 0.36
C PRO A 89 5.05 12.08 1.11
N LYS A 90 5.09 13.13 1.95
CA LYS A 90 6.24 13.43 2.82
C LYS A 90 6.54 12.30 3.81
N ILE A 91 5.55 11.52 4.20
CA ILE A 91 5.71 10.35 5.08
C ILE A 91 6.42 9.22 4.33
N LEU A 92 6.05 9.02 3.06
CA LEU A 92 6.66 8.00 2.21
C LEU A 92 8.12 8.32 1.89
N ASN A 93 8.46 9.60 1.69
CA ASN A 93 9.83 10.03 1.42
C ASN A 93 10.80 9.85 2.60
N LYS A 94 10.31 9.68 3.83
CA LYS A 94 11.17 9.32 4.98
C LYS A 94 11.64 7.86 4.91
N HIS A 95 11.06 7.06 4.00
CA HIS A 95 11.28 5.62 3.84
C HIS A 95 11.71 5.20 2.43
N ALA A 96 11.92 6.17 1.52
CA ALA A 96 12.42 5.94 0.17
C ALA A 96 13.95 5.94 0.15
#